data_AF-A0A7V3UHL4-F1
#
_entry.id   AF-A0A7V3UHL4-F1
#
_cell.length_a   1.000
_cell.length_b   1.000
_cell.length_c   1.000
_cell.angle_alpha   90.00
_cell.angle_beta   90.00
_cell.angle_gamma   90.00
#
_symmetry.space_group_name_H-M   'P 1'
#
loop_
_entity.id
_entity.type
_entity.pdbx_description
1 polymer ?
#
loop_
_entity_poly.entity_id
_entity_poly.type
_entity_poly.pdbx_seq_one_letter_code
_entity_poly.pdbx_strand_id
1 'polypeptide(L)'
;MVTRATFKGHPVHPMLVVLPLGAFSASFVSDLIAFWSENSVWYWLGWYNLWVGFLGGLTAVIPGLIDYFSLPRGSVPRRIAFIHASLAVPLLVLFFISLLLHGNSTESLQPAWKLGVWFSFAGVLMILAAGWFGGTLVYQHRVGVPPSKNFGLESRGEPESVATLKGHPIHPMLVPIPFTLFLTSVLFDLIVLFGGEATFWERLAFYELSLSFVGVALAFFPGMVDAFHVLHRPAGRTVGRHVIAMTLFFSMLVISLVARASGLPFSWGFGFVVSLVGLIFLGIGAWFGGDNVYREQIGIKKEVVPARWEDPITL
;
A
#
# COMPACT_ATOMS: atom_id res chain seq x y z
N MET A 1 8.38 19.33 -3.94
CA MET A 1 7.78 20.17 -2.88
C MET A 1 7.62 19.30 -1.65
N VAL A 2 8.31 19.63 -0.56
CA VAL A 2 8.28 18.78 0.65
C VAL A 2 6.93 18.96 1.34
N THR A 3 6.29 17.84 1.65
CA THR A 3 5.06 17.84 2.45
C THR A 3 5.37 18.15 3.92
N ARG A 4 4.41 18.72 4.65
CA ARG A 4 4.64 19.09 6.06
C ARG A 4 4.48 17.91 7.00
N ALA A 5 3.58 16.97 6.70
CA ALA A 5 3.44 15.73 7.46
C ALA A 5 4.49 14.71 7.00
N THR A 6 5.72 14.82 7.53
CA THR A 6 6.82 13.89 7.25
C THR A 6 7.40 13.30 8.52
N PHE A 7 7.85 12.05 8.44
CA PHE A 7 8.56 11.35 9.50
C PHE A 7 9.89 10.84 8.97
N LYS A 8 11.01 11.34 9.50
CA LYS A 8 12.39 11.02 9.07
C LYS A 8 12.61 11.08 7.54
N GLY A 9 11.91 11.99 6.87
CA GLY A 9 12.00 12.19 5.42
C GLY A 9 11.02 11.37 4.57
N HIS A 10 10.16 10.56 5.18
CA HIS A 10 9.05 9.88 4.51
C HIS A 10 7.74 10.63 4.72
N PRO A 11 6.94 10.92 3.68
CA PRO A 11 5.64 11.55 3.84
C PRO A 11 4.65 10.57 4.49
N VAL A 12 3.98 11.03 5.55
CA VAL A 12 3.13 10.17 6.39
C VAL A 12 1.87 9.73 5.65
N HIS A 13 1.28 10.60 4.82
CA HIS A 13 0.07 10.24 4.07
C HIS A 13 0.29 9.03 3.14
N PRO A 14 1.30 9.01 2.24
CA PRO A 14 1.64 7.82 1.45
C PRO A 14 1.96 6.57 2.27
N MET A 15 2.48 6.69 3.49
CA MET A 15 2.69 5.53 4.38
C MET A 15 1.36 4.96 4.87
N LEU A 16 0.42 5.82 5.26
CA LEU A 16 -0.86 5.38 5.85
C LEU A 16 -1.85 4.87 4.80
N VAL A 17 -1.85 5.40 3.58
CA VAL A 17 -2.78 4.96 2.51
C VAL A 17 -2.54 3.51 2.07
N VAL A 18 -1.40 2.91 2.42
CA VAL A 18 -1.13 1.48 2.20
C VAL A 18 -2.23 0.61 2.83
N LEU A 19 -2.67 0.97 4.05
CA LEU A 19 -3.72 0.25 4.79
C LEU A 19 -5.07 0.24 4.07
N PRO A 20 -5.74 1.39 3.79
CA PRO A 20 -7.02 1.37 3.09
C PRO A 20 -6.94 0.76 1.70
N LEU A 21 -5.85 0.99 0.94
CA LEU A 21 -5.74 0.43 -0.42
C LEU A 21 -5.75 -1.10 -0.41
N GLY A 22 -4.91 -1.71 0.43
CA GLY A 22 -4.84 -3.17 0.51
C GLY A 22 -6.12 -3.78 1.08
N ALA A 23 -6.62 -3.24 2.20
CA ALA A 23 -7.75 -3.81 2.91
C ALA A 23 -9.06 -3.67 2.12
N PHE A 24 -9.35 -2.53 1.50
CA PHE A 24 -10.56 -2.40 0.68
C PHE A 24 -10.51 -3.28 -0.58
N SER A 25 -9.33 -3.46 -1.18
CA SER A 25 -9.16 -4.40 -2.30
C SER A 25 -9.40 -5.85 -1.87
N ALA A 26 -8.86 -6.23 -0.70
CA ALA A 26 -9.07 -7.54 -0.09
C ALA A 26 -10.54 -7.78 0.26
N SER A 27 -11.21 -6.75 0.78
CA SER A 27 -12.64 -6.80 1.06
C SER A 27 -13.45 -7.11 -0.19
N PHE A 28 -13.23 -6.37 -1.27
CA PHE A 28 -13.96 -6.59 -2.51
C PHE A 28 -13.69 -7.97 -3.13
N VAL A 29 -12.44 -8.44 -3.11
CA VAL A 29 -12.11 -9.81 -3.58
C VAL A 29 -12.81 -10.86 -2.72
N SER A 30 -12.84 -10.67 -1.40
CA SER A 30 -13.51 -11.58 -0.48
C SER A 30 -15.03 -11.58 -0.70
N ASP A 31 -15.63 -10.41 -0.91
CA ASP A 31 -17.04 -10.24 -1.26
C ASP A 31 -17.41 -11.01 -2.53
N LEU A 32 -16.59 -10.87 -3.57
CA LEU A 32 -16.79 -11.59 -4.82
C LEU A 32 -16.74 -13.11 -4.61
N ILE A 33 -15.74 -13.60 -3.88
CA ILE A 33 -15.62 -15.04 -3.60
C ILE A 33 -16.82 -15.51 -2.78
N ALA A 34 -17.24 -14.77 -1.74
CA ALA A 34 -18.43 -15.08 -0.95
C ALA A 34 -19.70 -15.10 -1.80
N PHE A 35 -19.80 -14.22 -2.81
CA PHE A 35 -21.00 -14.09 -3.66
C PHE A 35 -21.24 -15.33 -4.51
N TRP A 36 -20.17 -15.96 -5.00
CA TRP A 36 -20.28 -17.17 -5.81
C TRP A 36 -20.16 -18.47 -5.01
N SER A 37 -19.36 -18.47 -3.94
CA SER A 37 -19.14 -19.68 -3.15
C SER A 37 -20.16 -19.89 -2.04
N GLU A 38 -20.91 -18.84 -1.67
CA GLU A 38 -21.80 -18.81 -0.50
C GLU A 38 -21.10 -19.24 0.80
N ASN A 39 -19.77 -19.10 0.86
CA ASN A 39 -18.96 -19.48 2.01
C ASN A 39 -18.81 -18.26 2.93
N SER A 40 -19.38 -18.35 4.13
CA SER A 40 -19.40 -17.28 5.13
C SER A 40 -18.01 -16.82 5.58
N VAL A 41 -16.97 -17.64 5.43
CA VAL A 41 -15.61 -17.21 5.81
C VAL A 41 -15.12 -16.05 4.96
N TRP A 42 -15.41 -16.06 3.66
CA TRP A 42 -15.04 -14.96 2.78
C TRP A 42 -15.86 -13.70 3.05
N TYR A 43 -17.12 -13.87 3.45
CA TYR A 43 -17.94 -12.76 3.94
C TYR A 43 -17.30 -12.10 5.17
N TRP A 44 -16.88 -12.90 6.15
CA TRP A 44 -16.23 -12.39 7.36
C TRP A 44 -14.88 -11.74 7.07
N LEU A 45 -14.07 -12.36 6.21
CA LEU A 45 -12.81 -11.80 5.75
C LEU A 45 -13.02 -10.43 5.08
N GLY A 46 -14.08 -10.32 4.27
CA GLY A 46 -14.50 -9.08 3.65
C GLY A 46 -14.85 -8.00 4.66
N TRP A 47 -15.69 -8.34 5.63
CA TRP A 47 -16.15 -7.44 6.67
C TRP A 47 -15.02 -6.88 7.56
N TYR A 48 -14.10 -7.74 8.01
CA TYR A 48 -12.97 -7.28 8.82
C TYR A 48 -12.02 -6.38 8.00
N ASN A 49 -11.83 -6.68 6.72
CA ASN A 49 -11.06 -5.83 5.83
C ASN A 49 -11.72 -4.47 5.58
N LEU A 50 -13.05 -4.39 5.56
CA LEU A 50 -13.75 -3.09 5.54
C LEU A 50 -13.42 -2.26 6.79
N TRP A 51 -13.38 -2.87 7.98
CA TRP A 51 -12.98 -2.18 9.20
C TRP A 51 -11.53 -1.71 9.16
N VAL A 52 -10.60 -2.59 8.81
CA VAL A 52 -9.17 -2.24 8.67
C VAL A 52 -9.00 -1.10 7.67
N GLY A 53 -9.65 -1.20 6.52
CA GLY A 53 -9.59 -0.19 5.48
C GLY A 53 -10.21 1.14 5.90
N PHE A 54 -11.37 1.12 6.55
CA PHE A 54 -12.05 2.32 7.02
C PHE A 54 -11.24 3.06 8.08
N LEU A 55 -10.76 2.36 9.11
CA LEU A 55 -9.92 2.94 10.15
C LEU A 55 -8.58 3.45 9.58
N GLY A 56 -7.93 2.68 8.71
CA GLY A 56 -6.73 3.09 8.00
C GLY A 56 -6.97 4.36 7.16
N GLY A 57 -8.08 4.41 6.43
CA GLY A 57 -8.53 5.57 5.66
C GLY A 57 -8.69 6.82 6.51
N LEU A 58 -9.39 6.73 7.65
CA LEU A 58 -9.58 7.85 8.57
C LEU A 58 -8.23 8.41 9.07
N THR A 59 -7.28 7.53 9.41
CA THR A 59 -5.94 7.97 9.84
C THR A 59 -5.16 8.65 8.72
N ALA A 60 -5.33 8.23 7.46
CA ALA A 60 -4.64 8.80 6.30
C ALA A 60 -5.18 10.18 5.88
N VAL A 61 -6.46 10.48 6.16
CA VAL A 61 -7.09 11.77 5.81
C VAL A 61 -6.37 12.94 6.48
N ILE A 62 -5.99 12.79 7.75
CA ILE A 62 -5.37 13.88 8.54
C ILE A 62 -4.07 14.39 7.89
N PRO A 63 -3.02 13.57 7.69
CA PRO A 63 -1.81 14.03 7.02
C PRO A 63 -2.07 14.42 5.55
N GLY A 64 -3.04 13.80 4.87
CA GLY A 64 -3.41 14.17 3.50
C GLY A 64 -3.95 15.60 3.39
N LEU A 65 -4.78 16.02 4.35
CA LEU A 65 -5.28 17.39 4.43
C LEU A 65 -4.16 18.38 4.76
N ILE A 66 -3.28 18.05 5.72
CA ILE A 66 -2.10 18.87 6.04
C ILE A 66 -1.24 19.11 4.80
N ASP A 67 -1.01 18.05 4.02
CA ASP A 67 -0.22 18.11 2.80
C ASP A 67 -0.91 18.92 1.71
N TYR A 68 -2.22 18.74 1.51
CA TYR A 68 -3.02 19.54 0.57
C TYR A 68 -2.94 21.04 0.86
N PHE A 69 -3.13 21.45 2.12
CA PHE A 69 -3.09 22.85 2.51
C PHE A 69 -1.68 23.46 2.44
N SER A 70 -0.65 22.62 2.45
CA SER A 70 0.74 23.03 2.28
C SER A 70 1.10 23.33 0.81
N LEU A 71 0.28 22.91 -0.16
CA LEU A 71 0.53 23.16 -1.58
C LEU A 71 0.21 24.62 -1.97
N PRO A 72 1.04 25.27 -2.79
CA PRO A 72 0.78 26.64 -3.26
C PRO A 72 -0.57 26.77 -3.96
N ARG A 73 -1.32 27.83 -3.62
CA ARG A 73 -2.60 28.15 -4.27
C ARG A 73 -2.39 28.36 -5.77
N GLY A 74 -3.33 27.87 -6.59
CA GLY A 74 -3.26 27.98 -8.06
C GLY A 74 -2.28 27.02 -8.75
N SER A 75 -1.46 26.26 -8.01
CA SER A 75 -0.51 25.33 -8.61
C SER A 75 -1.19 24.08 -9.20
N VAL A 76 -0.62 23.54 -10.27
CA VAL A 76 -1.09 22.29 -10.90
C VAL A 76 -1.15 21.12 -9.90
N PRO A 77 -0.14 20.88 -9.04
CA PRO A 77 -0.20 19.81 -8.05
C PRO A 77 -1.35 19.99 -7.05
N ARG A 78 -1.70 21.23 -6.66
CA ARG A 78 -2.85 21.47 -5.79
C ARG A 78 -4.17 21.12 -6.45
N ARG A 79 -4.33 21.38 -7.76
CA ARG A 79 -5.54 20.98 -8.51
C ARG A 79 -5.66 19.46 -8.58
N ILE A 80 -4.56 18.76 -8.86
CA ILE A 80 -4.53 17.29 -8.88
C ILE A 80 -4.83 16.72 -7.49
N ALA A 81 -4.28 17.32 -6.43
CA ALA A 81 -4.57 16.92 -5.06
C ALA A 81 -6.03 17.14 -4.67
N PHE A 82 -6.67 18.20 -5.18
CA PHE A 82 -8.11 18.38 -5.02
C PHE A 82 -8.91 17.30 -5.75
N ILE A 83 -8.56 16.95 -6.99
CA ILE A 83 -9.22 15.87 -7.73
C ILE A 83 -9.07 14.54 -6.97
N HIS A 84 -7.84 14.21 -6.54
CA HIS A 84 -7.56 13.04 -5.72
C HIS A 84 -8.45 13.01 -4.46
N ALA A 85 -8.48 14.09 -3.68
CA ALA A 85 -9.30 14.18 -2.46
C ALA A 85 -10.81 14.07 -2.75
N SER A 86 -11.28 14.66 -3.85
CA SER A 86 -12.68 14.58 -4.28
C SER A 86 -13.11 13.18 -4.73
N LEU A 87 -12.16 12.30 -5.04
CA LEU A 87 -12.41 10.88 -5.31
C LEU A 87 -12.24 10.04 -4.04
N ALA A 88 -11.23 10.34 -3.22
CA ALA A 88 -10.89 9.57 -2.03
C ALA A 88 -11.93 9.71 -0.89
N VAL A 89 -12.54 10.88 -0.72
CA VAL A 89 -13.56 11.08 0.33
C VAL A 89 -14.85 10.30 0.02
N PRO A 90 -15.46 10.41 -1.18
CA PRO A 90 -16.63 9.58 -1.51
C PRO A 90 -16.32 8.09 -1.51
N LEU A 91 -15.12 7.67 -1.91
CA LEU A 91 -14.65 6.29 -1.77
C LEU A 91 -14.80 5.76 -0.34
N LEU A 92 -14.36 6.53 0.68
CA LEU A 92 -14.51 6.12 2.08
C LEU A 92 -15.98 5.99 2.47
N VAL A 93 -16.85 6.87 1.94
CA VAL A 93 -18.29 6.79 2.16
C VAL A 93 -18.89 5.53 1.53
N LEU A 94 -18.50 5.17 0.30
CA LEU A 94 -18.97 3.96 -0.37
C LEU A 94 -18.59 2.70 0.42
N PHE A 95 -17.34 2.59 0.87
CA PHE A 95 -16.91 1.45 1.68
C PHE A 95 -17.55 1.45 3.07
N PHE A 96 -17.81 2.62 3.66
CA PHE A 96 -18.57 2.69 4.91
C PHE A 96 -20.02 2.23 4.74
N ILE A 97 -20.69 2.60 3.64
CA ILE A 97 -22.03 2.08 3.32
C ILE A 97 -21.98 0.56 3.12
N SER A 98 -20.98 0.05 2.40
CA SER A 98 -20.77 -1.40 2.25
C SER A 98 -20.58 -2.09 3.61
N LEU A 99 -19.81 -1.49 4.51
CA LEU A 99 -19.60 -1.97 5.88
C LEU A 99 -20.91 -2.04 6.67
N LEU A 100 -21.78 -1.03 6.56
CA LEU A 100 -23.09 -1.05 7.21
C LEU A 100 -24.05 -2.09 6.60
N LEU A 101 -23.97 -2.32 5.28
CA LEU A 101 -24.81 -3.30 4.57
C LEU A 101 -24.39 -4.75 4.80
N HIS A 102 -23.11 -4.98 5.12
CA HIS A 102 -22.66 -6.21 5.77
C HIS A 102 -23.24 -6.39 7.17
N GLY A 103 -23.92 -5.41 7.77
CA GLY A 103 -24.58 -5.61 9.06
C GLY A 103 -23.61 -5.87 10.23
N ASN A 104 -24.17 -6.35 11.34
CA ASN A 104 -23.43 -6.68 12.55
C ASN A 104 -22.90 -8.12 12.51
N SER A 105 -22.00 -8.46 13.44
CA SER A 105 -21.22 -9.70 13.41
C SER A 105 -21.99 -10.99 13.71
N THR A 106 -23.32 -10.96 13.76
CA THR A 106 -24.14 -12.13 14.13
C THR A 106 -24.73 -12.87 12.93
N GLU A 107 -24.87 -12.22 11.78
CA GLU A 107 -25.45 -12.81 10.57
C GLU A 107 -24.52 -12.62 9.37
N SER A 108 -24.43 -13.64 8.53
CA SER A 108 -23.63 -13.62 7.30
C SER A 108 -24.49 -13.85 6.07
N LEU A 109 -24.08 -13.31 4.92
CA LEU A 109 -24.72 -13.52 3.61
C LEU A 109 -26.17 -13.04 3.53
N GLN A 110 -26.59 -12.09 4.38
CA GLN A 110 -27.94 -11.52 4.32
C GLN A 110 -28.18 -10.77 2.99
N PRO A 111 -29.44 -10.59 2.56
CA PRO A 111 -29.75 -9.93 1.29
C PRO A 111 -29.15 -8.51 1.15
N ALA A 112 -29.08 -7.75 2.24
CA ALA A 112 -28.51 -6.40 2.25
C ALA A 112 -27.02 -6.37 1.87
N TRP A 113 -26.26 -7.41 2.24
CA TRP A 113 -24.84 -7.51 1.92
C TRP A 113 -24.60 -7.56 0.41
N LYS A 114 -25.47 -8.21 -0.38
CA LYS A 114 -25.35 -8.26 -1.84
C LYS A 114 -25.41 -6.86 -2.47
N LEU A 115 -26.16 -5.94 -1.86
CA LEU A 115 -26.14 -4.53 -2.24
C LEU A 115 -24.82 -3.87 -1.83
N GLY A 116 -24.29 -4.20 -0.65
CA GLY A 116 -22.96 -3.78 -0.17
C GLY A 116 -21.83 -4.10 -1.16
N VAL A 117 -21.85 -5.29 -1.78
CA VAL A 117 -20.87 -5.68 -2.81
C VAL A 117 -20.83 -4.68 -3.98
N TRP A 118 -21.97 -4.13 -4.41
CA TRP A 118 -22.01 -3.11 -5.47
C TRP A 118 -21.43 -1.77 -5.02
N PHE A 119 -21.59 -1.40 -3.74
CA PHE A 119 -20.90 -0.24 -3.16
C PHE A 119 -19.39 -0.47 -3.08
N SER A 120 -18.94 -1.66 -2.66
CA SER A 120 -17.52 -2.06 -2.70
C SER A 120 -16.97 -1.99 -4.13
N PHE A 121 -17.73 -2.46 -5.14
CA PHE A 121 -17.34 -2.39 -6.55
C PHE A 121 -17.14 -0.95 -7.03
N ALA A 122 -18.11 -0.07 -6.76
CA ALA A 122 -17.97 1.35 -7.07
C ALA A 122 -16.78 1.98 -6.32
N GLY A 123 -16.57 1.60 -5.06
CA GLY A 123 -15.43 1.99 -4.25
C GLY A 123 -14.09 1.60 -4.87
N VAL A 124 -13.96 0.37 -5.39
CA VAL A 124 -12.75 -0.10 -6.08
C VAL A 124 -12.48 0.70 -7.36
N LEU A 125 -13.50 1.04 -8.14
CA LEU A 125 -13.33 1.94 -9.29
C LEU A 125 -12.79 3.31 -8.86
N MET A 126 -13.26 3.83 -7.72
CA MET A 126 -12.72 5.05 -7.13
C MET A 126 -11.29 4.86 -6.58
N ILE A 127 -10.92 3.70 -6.04
CA ILE A 127 -9.54 3.39 -5.62
C ILE A 127 -8.61 3.52 -6.81
N LEU A 128 -8.96 2.92 -7.95
CA LEU A 128 -8.15 2.97 -9.16
C LEU A 128 -7.97 4.41 -9.64
N ALA A 129 -9.05 5.20 -9.67
CA ALA A 129 -9.00 6.61 -10.08
C ALA A 129 -8.23 7.48 -9.09
N ALA A 130 -8.53 7.40 -7.79
CA ALA A 130 -7.87 8.18 -6.75
C ALA A 130 -6.38 7.83 -6.63
N GLY A 131 -6.06 6.52 -6.65
CA GLY A 131 -4.69 6.01 -6.64
C GLY A 131 -3.87 6.50 -7.83
N TRP A 132 -4.48 6.61 -9.02
CA TRP A 132 -3.85 7.20 -10.20
C TRP A 132 -3.39 8.64 -9.96
N PHE A 133 -4.29 9.51 -9.50
CA PHE A 133 -3.94 10.90 -9.20
C PHE A 133 -2.98 11.02 -8.02
N GLY A 134 -3.08 10.14 -7.01
CA GLY A 134 -2.12 10.06 -5.91
C GLY A 134 -0.71 9.72 -6.40
N GLY A 135 -0.59 8.74 -7.30
CA GLY A 135 0.66 8.43 -7.98
C GLY A 135 1.18 9.60 -8.81
N THR A 136 0.30 10.31 -9.53
CA THR A 136 0.70 11.48 -10.33
C THR A 136 1.32 12.57 -9.45
N LEU A 137 0.76 12.82 -8.26
CA LEU A 137 1.32 13.77 -7.30
C LEU A 137 2.74 13.42 -6.89
N VAL A 138 2.98 12.15 -6.54
CA VAL A 138 4.30 11.69 -6.07
C VAL A 138 5.29 11.59 -7.23
N TYR A 139 4.99 10.77 -8.24
CA TYR A 139 5.94 10.38 -9.27
C TYR A 139 6.14 11.43 -10.36
N GLN A 140 5.14 12.25 -10.66
CA GLN A 140 5.23 13.25 -11.74
C GLN A 140 5.42 14.68 -11.20
N HIS A 141 4.78 15.00 -10.07
CA HIS A 141 4.84 16.33 -9.47
C HIS A 141 5.68 16.42 -8.20
N ARG A 142 6.36 15.34 -7.80
CA ARG A 142 7.35 15.34 -6.70
C ARG A 142 6.79 15.87 -5.38
N VAL A 143 5.49 15.65 -5.13
CA VAL A 143 4.85 16.01 -3.88
C VAL A 143 5.34 15.03 -2.80
N GLY A 144 5.90 15.57 -1.73
CA GLY A 144 6.49 14.79 -0.65
C GLY A 144 7.93 14.33 -0.90
N VAL A 145 8.49 14.64 -2.08
CA VAL A 145 9.88 14.32 -2.42
C VAL A 145 10.78 15.52 -2.09
N PRO A 146 11.80 15.36 -1.22
CA PRO A 146 12.79 16.39 -0.94
C PRO A 146 13.65 16.72 -2.17
N PRO A 147 14.23 17.93 -2.28
CA PRO A 147 15.22 18.23 -3.33
C PRO A 147 16.36 17.20 -3.31
N SER A 148 16.86 16.83 -4.49
CA SER A 148 17.96 15.85 -4.57
C SER A 148 19.24 16.43 -3.93
N LYS A 149 20.01 15.59 -3.25
CA LYS A 149 21.28 16.00 -2.62
C LYS A 149 22.35 16.41 -3.63
N ASN A 150 22.20 16.01 -4.89
CA ASN A 150 23.14 16.26 -5.99
C ASN A 150 22.67 17.39 -6.93
N PHE A 151 21.87 18.33 -6.41
CA PHE A 151 21.40 19.49 -7.17
C PHE A 151 22.60 20.21 -7.80
N GLY A 152 22.68 20.20 -9.14
CA GLY A 152 23.72 20.89 -9.91
C GLY A 152 24.89 20.04 -10.41
N LEU A 153 25.13 18.82 -9.90
CA LEU A 153 26.28 18.02 -10.34
C LEU A 153 25.91 16.75 -11.13
N GLU A 154 24.72 16.18 -10.98
CA GLU A 154 24.43 14.89 -11.62
C GLU A 154 22.93 14.51 -11.76
N SER A 155 22.01 15.49 -11.81
CA SER A 155 20.57 15.20 -11.98
C SER A 155 20.22 14.44 -13.28
N ARG A 156 21.20 14.27 -14.18
CA ARG A 156 21.10 13.49 -15.41
C ARG A 156 21.10 11.96 -15.16
N GLY A 157 21.48 11.46 -13.98
CA GLY A 157 21.75 10.03 -13.73
C GLY A 157 20.72 9.20 -12.95
N GLU A 158 19.71 9.80 -12.30
CA GLU A 158 18.76 9.04 -11.47
C GLU A 158 17.86 8.11 -12.33
N PRO A 159 17.68 6.84 -11.94
CA PRO A 159 16.92 5.88 -12.73
C PRO A 159 15.41 6.14 -12.60
N GLU A 160 14.77 6.42 -13.73
CA GLU A 160 13.32 6.24 -13.84
C GLU A 160 13.01 4.74 -13.71
N SER A 161 11.85 4.42 -13.15
CA SER A 161 11.35 3.03 -13.14
C SER A 161 11.15 2.60 -14.59
N VAL A 162 11.56 1.37 -14.90
CA VAL A 162 11.43 0.80 -16.24
C VAL A 162 10.06 0.13 -16.35
N ALA A 163 9.61 -0.53 -15.29
CA ALA A 163 8.29 -1.13 -15.20
C ALA A 163 7.23 -0.06 -14.84
N THR A 164 6.81 0.73 -15.84
CA THR A 164 5.84 1.82 -15.65
C THR A 164 4.57 1.69 -16.47
N LEU A 165 3.49 2.26 -15.95
CA LEU A 165 2.22 2.45 -16.64
C LEU A 165 1.92 3.95 -16.74
N LYS A 166 2.05 4.51 -17.95
CA LYS A 166 1.92 5.96 -18.24
C LYS A 166 2.70 6.85 -17.25
N GLY A 167 3.95 6.50 -16.99
CA GLY A 167 4.85 7.27 -16.12
C GLY A 167 4.65 7.04 -14.62
N HIS A 168 3.88 6.03 -14.23
CA HIS A 168 3.78 5.60 -12.84
C HIS A 168 4.44 4.23 -12.63
N PRO A 169 5.32 4.05 -11.64
CA PRO A 169 5.93 2.75 -11.35
C PRO A 169 4.89 1.71 -10.93
N ILE A 170 4.95 0.52 -11.54
CA ILE A 170 3.96 -0.56 -11.30
C ILE A 170 4.18 -1.20 -9.92
N HIS A 171 5.43 -1.42 -9.51
CA HIS A 171 5.72 -2.09 -8.24
C HIS A 171 5.06 -1.39 -7.02
N PRO A 172 5.24 -0.07 -6.79
CA PRO A 172 4.56 0.64 -5.71
C PRO A 172 3.02 0.65 -5.79
N MET A 173 2.42 0.46 -6.97
CA MET A 173 0.96 0.31 -7.09
C MET A 173 0.47 -1.00 -6.49
N LEU A 174 1.28 -2.05 -6.56
CA LEU A 174 0.91 -3.40 -6.14
C LEU A 174 1.28 -3.67 -4.68
N VAL A 175 2.31 -3.01 -4.15
CA VAL A 175 2.81 -3.17 -2.76
C VAL A 175 1.72 -3.06 -1.66
N PRO A 176 0.70 -2.17 -1.75
CA PRO A 176 -0.33 -2.09 -0.71
C PRO A 176 -1.07 -3.40 -0.45
N ILE A 177 -1.22 -4.24 -1.46
CA ILE A 177 -1.93 -5.52 -1.36
C ILE A 177 -1.20 -6.47 -0.39
N PRO A 178 0.02 -6.97 -0.69
CA PRO A 178 0.70 -7.90 0.19
C PRO A 178 1.01 -7.31 1.57
N PHE A 179 1.35 -6.02 1.64
CA PHE A 179 1.69 -5.36 2.90
C PHE A 179 0.53 -5.40 3.88
N THR A 180 -0.64 -4.92 3.46
CA THR A 180 -1.80 -4.82 4.35
C THR A 180 -2.36 -6.19 4.68
N LEU A 181 -2.45 -7.09 3.71
CA LEU A 181 -2.94 -8.45 3.94
C LEU A 181 -2.06 -9.21 4.94
N PHE A 182 -0.73 -9.13 4.81
CA PHE A 182 0.14 -9.76 5.79
C PHE A 182 -0.05 -9.14 7.18
N LEU A 183 -0.10 -7.81 7.27
CA LEU A 183 -0.34 -7.13 8.54
C LEU A 183 -1.68 -7.54 9.18
N THR A 184 -2.76 -7.58 8.40
CA THR A 184 -4.09 -8.02 8.86
C THR A 184 -4.07 -9.46 9.34
N SER A 185 -3.31 -10.36 8.69
CA SER A 185 -3.16 -11.74 9.16
C SER A 185 -2.52 -11.82 10.55
N VAL A 186 -1.50 -10.99 10.82
CA VAL A 186 -0.87 -10.89 12.15
C VAL A 186 -1.85 -10.31 13.18
N LEU A 187 -2.68 -9.34 12.78
CA LEU A 187 -3.73 -8.81 13.66
C LEU A 187 -4.74 -9.90 14.05
N PHE A 188 -5.14 -10.77 13.14
CA PHE A 188 -6.02 -11.90 13.45
C PHE A 188 -5.35 -12.91 14.39
N ASP A 189 -4.06 -13.20 14.21
CA ASP A 189 -3.31 -14.04 15.14
C ASP A 189 -3.26 -13.44 16.56
N LEU A 190 -3.07 -12.12 16.65
CA LEU A 190 -3.11 -11.40 17.92
C LEU A 190 -4.48 -11.52 18.59
N ILE A 191 -5.58 -11.45 17.83
CA ILE A 191 -6.92 -11.61 18.40
C ILE A 191 -7.08 -12.99 19.06
N VAL A 192 -6.53 -14.05 18.47
CA VAL A 192 -6.52 -15.38 19.11
C VAL A 192 -5.78 -15.35 20.45
N LEU A 193 -4.60 -14.72 20.49
CA LEU A 193 -3.81 -14.58 21.72
C LEU A 193 -4.53 -13.81 22.83
N PHE A 194 -5.41 -12.88 22.46
CA PHE A 194 -6.22 -12.09 23.40
C PHE A 194 -7.60 -12.69 23.68
N GLY A 195 -7.79 -13.99 23.41
CA GLY A 195 -9.00 -14.74 23.77
C GLY A 195 -10.07 -14.81 22.69
N GLY A 196 -9.74 -14.43 21.46
CA GLY A 196 -10.59 -14.68 20.29
C GLY A 196 -10.72 -16.17 19.99
N GLU A 197 -11.83 -16.55 19.37
CA GLU A 197 -12.11 -17.94 18.99
C GLU A 197 -11.10 -18.45 17.94
N ALA A 198 -10.25 -19.39 18.34
CA ALA A 198 -9.08 -19.77 17.56
C ALA A 198 -9.41 -20.27 16.15
N THR A 199 -10.42 -21.12 15.98
CA THR A 199 -10.70 -21.77 14.69
C THR A 199 -11.15 -20.76 13.63
N PHE A 200 -11.93 -19.77 14.01
CA PHE A 200 -12.36 -18.69 13.13
C PHE A 200 -11.20 -17.78 12.72
N TRP A 201 -10.48 -17.22 13.69
CA TRP A 201 -9.44 -16.23 13.43
C TRP A 201 -8.21 -16.83 12.75
N GLU A 202 -7.79 -18.05 13.12
CA GLU A 202 -6.70 -18.75 12.43
C GLU A 202 -7.05 -19.01 10.96
N ARG A 203 -8.33 -19.30 10.67
CA ARG A 203 -8.82 -19.50 9.31
C ARG A 203 -8.85 -18.21 8.50
N LEU A 204 -9.29 -17.09 9.09
CA LEU A 204 -9.21 -15.78 8.44
C LEU A 204 -7.75 -15.40 8.15
N ALA A 205 -6.86 -15.55 9.14
CA ALA A 205 -5.44 -15.29 8.98
C ALA A 205 -4.79 -16.14 7.87
N PHE A 206 -5.19 -17.40 7.74
CA PHE A 206 -4.73 -18.27 6.65
C PHE A 206 -5.14 -17.76 5.26
N TYR A 207 -6.40 -17.36 5.07
CA TYR A 207 -6.85 -16.81 3.79
C TYR A 207 -6.19 -15.46 3.49
N GLU A 208 -5.99 -14.63 4.51
CA GLU A 208 -5.31 -13.34 4.37
C GLU A 208 -3.84 -13.51 3.95
N LEU A 209 -3.12 -14.48 4.55
CA LEU A 209 -1.77 -14.87 4.13
C LEU A 209 -1.75 -15.41 2.69
N SER A 210 -2.76 -16.19 2.32
CA SER A 210 -2.88 -16.73 0.95
C SER A 210 -3.06 -15.62 -0.08
N LEU A 211 -3.91 -14.63 0.20
CA LEU A 211 -4.04 -13.44 -0.64
C LEU A 211 -2.76 -12.60 -0.64
N SER A 212 -2.08 -12.49 0.50
CA SER A 212 -0.79 -11.78 0.60
C SER A 212 0.26 -12.44 -0.28
N PHE A 213 0.35 -13.77 -0.29
CA PHE A 213 1.25 -14.52 -1.18
C PHE A 213 1.03 -14.17 -2.65
N VAL A 214 -0.23 -14.13 -3.09
CA VAL A 214 -0.60 -13.71 -4.46
C VAL A 214 -0.18 -12.27 -4.71
N GLY A 215 -0.43 -11.36 -3.75
CA GLY A 215 0.01 -9.97 -3.82
C GLY A 215 1.52 -9.81 -3.94
N VAL A 216 2.31 -10.60 -3.21
CA VAL A 216 3.77 -10.59 -3.30
C VAL A 216 4.21 -11.06 -4.68
N ALA A 217 3.62 -12.14 -5.20
CA ALA A 217 3.95 -12.63 -6.54
C ALA A 217 3.70 -11.57 -7.62
N LEU A 218 2.59 -10.82 -7.53
CA LEU A 218 2.28 -9.73 -8.45
C LEU A 218 3.27 -8.56 -8.33
N ALA A 219 3.64 -8.16 -7.12
CA ALA A 219 4.55 -7.04 -6.89
C ALA A 219 6.03 -7.38 -7.17
N PHE A 220 6.41 -8.66 -7.07
CA PHE A 220 7.77 -9.15 -7.21
C PHE A 220 8.36 -8.86 -8.59
N PHE A 221 7.65 -9.24 -9.65
CA PHE A 221 8.18 -9.12 -11.03
C PHE A 221 8.53 -7.69 -11.43
N PRO A 222 7.62 -6.69 -11.34
CA PRO A 222 7.99 -5.31 -11.67
C PRO A 222 9.07 -4.77 -10.71
N GLY A 223 9.05 -5.18 -9.43
CA GLY A 223 10.06 -4.78 -8.46
C GLY A 223 11.46 -5.29 -8.80
N MET A 224 11.56 -6.54 -9.28
CA MET A 224 12.83 -7.12 -9.70
C MET A 224 13.36 -6.51 -10.99
N VAL A 225 12.48 -6.22 -11.96
CA VAL A 225 12.87 -5.48 -13.18
C VAL A 225 13.54 -4.17 -12.78
N ASP A 226 12.88 -3.37 -11.95
CA ASP A 226 13.45 -2.10 -11.48
C ASP A 226 14.73 -2.31 -10.65
N ALA A 227 14.78 -3.32 -9.78
CA ALA A 227 15.94 -3.60 -8.96
C ALA A 227 17.20 -3.89 -9.79
N PHE A 228 17.11 -4.76 -10.80
CA PHE A 228 18.26 -5.10 -11.65
C PHE A 228 18.82 -3.89 -12.41
N HIS A 229 17.96 -2.93 -12.79
CA HIS A 229 18.39 -1.69 -13.43
C HIS A 229 19.14 -0.74 -12.47
N VAL A 230 18.85 -0.79 -11.16
CA VAL A 230 19.40 0.16 -10.17
C VAL A 230 20.54 -0.41 -9.35
N LEU A 231 20.64 -1.74 -9.16
CA LEU A 231 21.62 -2.38 -8.28
C LEU A 231 23.09 -2.00 -8.57
N HIS A 232 23.42 -1.69 -9.83
CA HIS A 232 24.77 -1.30 -10.26
C HIS A 232 25.10 0.19 -10.05
N ARG A 233 24.13 1.01 -9.59
CA ARG A 233 24.27 2.46 -9.39
C ARG A 233 24.52 2.81 -7.92
N PRO A 234 24.88 4.06 -7.58
CA PRO A 234 25.05 4.48 -6.18
C PRO A 234 23.83 4.19 -5.28
N ALA A 235 22.62 4.38 -5.82
CA ALA A 235 21.35 4.05 -5.15
C ALA A 235 21.14 2.53 -4.93
N GLY A 236 21.92 1.68 -5.60
CA GLY A 236 21.80 0.22 -5.57
C GLY A 236 22.01 -0.39 -4.19
N ARG A 237 22.72 0.29 -3.27
CA ARG A 237 22.87 -0.19 -1.88
C ARG A 237 21.54 -0.20 -1.11
N THR A 238 20.74 0.84 -1.26
CA THR A 238 19.42 0.95 -0.60
C THR A 238 18.45 -0.06 -1.20
N VAL A 239 18.47 -0.21 -2.54
CA VAL A 239 17.71 -1.24 -3.26
C VAL A 239 18.11 -2.65 -2.81
N GLY A 240 19.41 -2.96 -2.71
CA GLY A 240 19.89 -4.26 -2.26
C GLY A 240 19.43 -4.61 -0.85
N ARG A 241 19.46 -3.65 0.08
CA ARG A 241 18.93 -3.83 1.45
C ARG A 241 17.42 -4.09 1.46
N HIS A 242 16.68 -3.35 0.63
CA HIS A 242 15.25 -3.59 0.43
C HIS A 242 14.99 -5.01 -0.09
N VAL A 243 15.68 -5.43 -1.15
CA VAL A 243 15.55 -6.78 -1.74
C VAL A 243 15.83 -7.86 -0.69
N ILE A 244 16.94 -7.76 0.05
CA ILE A 244 17.28 -8.73 1.11
C ILE A 244 16.17 -8.80 2.17
N ALA A 245 15.70 -7.66 2.67
CA ALA A 245 14.62 -7.62 3.66
C ALA A 245 13.32 -8.24 3.11
N MET A 246 12.97 -7.98 1.85
CA MET A 246 11.78 -8.54 1.21
C MET A 246 11.91 -10.04 0.92
N THR A 247 13.11 -10.55 0.62
CA THR A 247 13.37 -11.99 0.52
C THR A 247 13.20 -12.70 1.88
N LEU A 248 13.71 -12.10 2.95
CA LEU A 248 13.54 -12.63 4.31
C LEU A 248 12.06 -12.60 4.75
N PHE A 249 11.36 -11.50 4.48
CA PHE A 249 9.91 -11.39 4.68
C PHE A 249 9.16 -12.48 3.91
N PHE A 250 9.40 -12.62 2.60
CA PHE A 250 8.74 -13.62 1.77
C PHE A 250 8.99 -15.05 2.28
N SER A 251 10.20 -15.33 2.75
CA SER A 251 10.54 -16.61 3.37
C SER A 251 9.69 -16.87 4.62
N MET A 252 9.52 -15.88 5.50
CA MET A 252 8.66 -16.00 6.68
C MET A 252 7.18 -16.19 6.31
N LEU A 253 6.71 -15.47 5.30
CA LEU A 253 5.35 -15.62 4.77
C LEU A 253 5.11 -17.06 4.27
N VAL A 254 6.03 -17.60 3.47
CA VAL A 254 5.92 -18.98 2.94
C VAL A 254 5.97 -20.01 4.06
N ILE A 255 6.90 -19.86 5.01
CA ILE A 255 7.00 -20.76 6.17
C ILE A 255 5.70 -20.73 6.98
N SER A 256 5.15 -19.54 7.25
CA SER A 256 3.88 -19.36 7.95
C SER A 256 2.72 -20.03 7.21
N LEU A 257 2.62 -19.82 5.90
CA LEU A 257 1.57 -20.39 5.06
C LEU A 257 1.63 -21.92 5.00
N VAL A 258 2.84 -22.50 4.80
CA VAL A 258 3.05 -23.95 4.76
C VAL A 258 2.78 -24.59 6.12
N ALA A 259 3.20 -23.96 7.22
CA ALA A 259 2.94 -24.44 8.57
C ALA A 259 1.42 -24.56 8.84
N ARG A 260 0.65 -23.51 8.49
CA ARG A 260 -0.81 -23.53 8.63
C ARG A 260 -1.47 -24.56 7.72
N ALA A 261 -1.02 -24.67 6.47
CA ALA A 261 -1.54 -25.67 5.53
C ALA A 261 -1.28 -27.11 6.01
N SER A 262 -0.23 -27.32 6.81
CA SER A 262 0.13 -28.62 7.39
C SER A 262 -0.62 -28.93 8.69
N GLY A 263 -1.53 -28.06 9.13
CA GLY A 263 -2.29 -28.24 10.37
C GLY A 263 -1.50 -27.99 11.65
N LEU A 264 -0.35 -27.31 11.57
CA LEU A 264 0.39 -26.92 12.78
C LEU A 264 -0.38 -25.81 13.51
N PRO A 265 -0.77 -26.01 14.78
CA PRO A 265 -1.51 -25.00 15.54
C PRO A 265 -0.65 -23.74 15.70
N PHE A 266 -1.21 -22.59 15.30
CA PHE A 266 -0.45 -21.34 15.18
C PHE A 266 -0.42 -20.54 16.47
N SER A 267 -1.51 -20.63 17.25
CA SER A 267 -1.86 -19.76 18.38
C SER A 267 -0.98 -19.85 19.63
N TRP A 268 0.01 -20.74 19.72
CA TRP A 268 0.78 -20.91 20.98
C TRP A 268 2.29 -21.16 20.79
N GLY A 269 2.91 -20.78 19.66
CA GLY A 269 4.36 -20.99 19.50
C GLY A 269 4.98 -20.50 18.18
N PHE A 270 5.59 -21.44 17.45
CA PHE A 270 6.45 -21.20 16.29
C PHE A 270 5.81 -20.33 15.21
N GLY A 271 4.55 -20.59 14.89
CA GLY A 271 3.81 -19.84 13.88
C GLY A 271 3.79 -18.34 14.18
N PHE A 272 3.28 -17.97 15.37
CA PHE A 272 3.21 -16.57 15.79
C PHE A 272 4.57 -15.87 15.74
N VAL A 273 5.64 -16.54 16.19
CA VAL A 273 7.01 -16.01 16.13
C VAL A 273 7.43 -15.77 14.67
N VAL A 274 7.14 -16.71 13.76
CA VAL A 274 7.44 -16.55 12.32
C VAL A 274 6.68 -15.35 11.75
N SER A 275 5.39 -15.17 12.07
CA SER A 275 4.60 -14.02 11.65
C SER A 275 5.16 -12.69 12.19
N LEU A 276 5.58 -12.64 13.46
CA LEU A 276 6.21 -11.45 14.04
C LEU A 276 7.57 -11.12 13.41
N VAL A 277 8.41 -12.12 13.18
CA VAL A 277 9.69 -11.95 12.49
C VAL A 277 9.46 -11.50 11.05
N GLY A 278 8.44 -12.06 10.38
CA GLY A 278 7.97 -11.59 9.08
C GLY A 278 7.56 -10.12 9.11
N LEU A 279 6.80 -9.69 10.13
CA LEU A 279 6.38 -8.30 10.30
C LEU A 279 7.56 -7.35 10.50
N ILE A 280 8.60 -7.78 11.23
CA ILE A 280 9.85 -7.02 11.38
C ILE A 280 10.52 -6.82 10.01
N PHE A 281 10.68 -7.89 9.23
CA PHE A 281 11.29 -7.79 7.90
C PHE A 281 10.43 -6.99 6.92
N LEU A 282 9.09 -7.10 7.00
CA LEU A 282 8.16 -6.26 6.25
C LEU A 282 8.37 -4.78 6.58
N GLY A 283 8.47 -4.43 7.88
CA GLY A 283 8.73 -3.07 8.33
C GLY A 283 10.08 -2.52 7.86
N ILE A 284 11.15 -3.31 7.97
CA ILE A 284 12.48 -2.94 7.49
C ILE A 284 12.48 -2.73 5.97
N GLY A 285 11.90 -3.65 5.21
CA GLY A 285 11.85 -3.51 3.76
C GLY A 285 10.92 -2.38 3.32
N ALA A 286 9.78 -2.15 3.98
CA ALA A 286 8.92 -1.00 3.72
C ALA A 286 9.65 0.33 3.98
N TRP A 287 10.47 0.38 5.03
CA TRP A 287 11.33 1.54 5.31
C TRP A 287 12.31 1.82 4.17
N PHE A 288 13.06 0.79 3.73
CA PHE A 288 13.99 0.94 2.61
C PHE A 288 13.26 1.17 1.27
N GLY A 289 12.04 0.67 1.09
CA GLY A 289 11.18 0.97 -0.04
C GLY A 289 10.79 2.46 -0.08
N GLY A 290 10.47 3.03 1.09
CA GLY A 290 10.30 4.47 1.24
C GLY A 290 11.57 5.26 0.93
N ASP A 291 12.74 4.79 1.39
CA ASP A 291 14.03 5.42 1.05
C ASP A 291 14.31 5.38 -0.46
N ASN A 292 14.01 4.27 -1.15
CA ASN A 292 14.15 4.14 -2.60
C ASN A 292 13.37 5.24 -3.35
N VAL A 293 12.14 5.55 -2.91
CA VAL A 293 11.30 6.56 -3.57
C VAL A 293 11.63 7.98 -3.11
N TYR A 294 11.73 8.23 -1.81
CA TYR A 294 11.79 9.58 -1.26
C TYR A 294 13.21 10.10 -1.02
N ARG A 295 14.23 9.22 -0.94
CA ARG A 295 15.63 9.63 -0.79
C ARG A 295 16.44 9.40 -2.05
N GLU A 296 16.33 8.22 -2.64
CA GLU A 296 17.04 7.85 -3.88
C GLU A 296 16.27 8.29 -5.14
N GLN A 297 15.04 8.80 -5.00
CA GLN A 297 14.20 9.34 -6.07
C GLN A 297 13.94 8.36 -7.23
N ILE A 298 13.97 7.06 -6.95
CA ILE A 298 13.73 6.02 -7.95
C ILE A 298 12.28 6.12 -8.45
N GLY A 299 12.10 6.18 -9.76
CA GLY A 299 10.78 6.29 -10.39
C GLY A 299 10.16 7.68 -10.36
N ILE A 300 10.84 8.69 -9.80
CA ILE A 300 10.41 10.08 -9.83
C ILE A 300 10.81 10.71 -11.17
N LYS A 301 9.85 11.31 -11.88
CA LYS A 301 10.11 12.03 -13.14
C LYS A 301 11.11 13.16 -12.90
N LYS A 302 12.08 13.30 -13.81
CA LYS A 302 13.10 14.35 -13.74
C LYS A 302 12.51 15.75 -13.93
N GLU A 303 13.05 16.73 -13.20
CA GLU A 303 12.82 18.15 -13.50
C GLU A 303 13.51 18.47 -14.82
N VAL A 304 12.72 18.88 -15.82
CA VAL A 304 13.28 19.61 -16.95
C VAL A 304 13.51 21.03 -16.46
N VAL A 305 14.74 21.33 -16.04
CA VAL A 305 15.16 22.73 -15.92
C VAL A 305 15.07 23.31 -17.33
N PRO A 306 14.24 24.34 -17.59
CA PRO A 306 14.25 25.01 -18.88
C PRO A 306 15.67 25.51 -19.13
N ALA A 307 16.23 25.25 -20.32
CA ALA A 307 17.59 25.61 -20.72
C ALA A 307 17.83 27.14 -20.85
N ARG A 308 17.20 27.98 -20.02
CA ARG A 308 17.15 29.44 -20.18
C ARG A 308 17.73 30.24 -19.02
N TRP A 309 18.65 29.64 -18.26
CA TRP A 309 19.45 30.33 -17.26
C TRP A 309 20.95 30.00 -17.39
N GLU A 310 21.44 29.94 -18.63
CA GLU A 310 22.84 30.26 -18.90
C GLU A 310 22.89 31.78 -19.09
N ASP A 311 23.52 32.47 -18.14
CA ASP A 311 23.59 33.93 -18.02
C ASP A 311 24.06 34.64 -19.30
N PRO A 312 23.40 35.73 -19.73
CA PRO A 312 24.04 36.78 -20.51
C PRO A 312 24.64 37.81 -19.54
N ILE A 313 25.81 37.49 -18.95
CA ILE A 313 26.65 38.51 -18.32
C ILE A 313 28.08 38.36 -18.85
N THR A 314 28.31 38.97 -20.00
CA THR A 314 29.60 39.59 -20.33
C THR A 314 29.28 41.01 -20.77
N LEU A 315 29.38 41.94 -19.82
CA LEU A 315 29.60 43.36 -20.09
C LEU A 315 31.02 43.56 -20.65
#